data_AF-A0A965RAM3-F1
#
_entry.id   AF-A0A965RAM3-F1
#
_cell.length_a   1.000
_cell.length_b   1.000
_cell.length_c   1.000
_cell.angle_alpha   90.00
_cell.angle_beta   90.00
_cell.angle_gamma   90.00
#
_symmetry.space_group_name_H-M   'P 1'
#
loop_
_entity.id
_entity.type
_entity.pdbx_description
1 polymer ?
#
loop_
_entity_poly.entity_id
_entity_poly.type
_entity_poly.pdbx_seq_one_letter_code
_entity_poly.pdbx_strand_id
1 'polypeptide(L)'
;MEKSHLHWKSEHPSIFISLFLLLGIGIGNLFTIPKEPLYIGLILSIGILILINPSRLSSFIKSLLSKFCLVYWGYCLLQLKADQPNYFIDLVENYIQPIRNQIIDKINVFIPNFEHNQFAQALLIGEKTHLDSTTIEAYTALGIMHIIAISGMHLDMIGRYLLKLTQWWPKHSWLSAIELIFLFSAVCMYTLIAHASPSIVRACIFFCMFQLGSYFHLHKYLMNSIASGLLIILLCSHQTIYHIGWQLSYAAVIGIHLVYPSIQTSIAIQNPFIQAIWNNFSITLATQITTLPLLLFYFNTLSTGIILSNMIMIPLSN
;
A
#
# COMPACT_ATOMS: atom_id res chain seq x y z
N MET A 1 -10.30 16.37 -27.44
CA MET A 1 -11.53 16.58 -26.65
C MET A 1 -11.15 16.57 -25.19
N GLU A 2 -11.12 17.72 -24.53
CA GLU A 2 -10.87 17.78 -23.09
C GLU A 2 -11.96 16.99 -22.36
N LYS A 3 -11.58 15.87 -21.75
CA LYS A 3 -12.47 15.10 -20.89
C LYS A 3 -12.91 16.03 -19.76
N SER A 4 -14.20 16.35 -19.70
CA SER A 4 -14.74 17.25 -18.68
C SER A 4 -14.43 16.72 -17.28
N HIS A 5 -14.30 17.63 -16.30
CA HIS A 5 -14.03 17.27 -14.90
C HIS A 5 -15.02 16.24 -14.32
N LEU A 6 -16.26 16.21 -14.84
CA LEU A 6 -17.28 15.21 -14.50
C LEU A 6 -16.90 13.80 -14.99
N HIS A 7 -16.28 13.69 -16.17
CA HIS A 7 -15.84 12.41 -16.72
C HIS A 7 -14.66 11.85 -15.94
N TRP A 8 -13.69 12.69 -15.56
CA TRP A 8 -12.59 12.29 -14.69
C TRP A 8 -13.09 11.78 -13.33
N LYS A 9 -14.09 12.47 -12.75
CA LYS A 9 -14.71 12.05 -11.49
C LYS A 9 -15.39 10.68 -11.59
N SER A 10 -16.04 10.37 -12.70
CA SER A 10 -16.66 9.06 -12.94
C SER A 10 -15.64 7.95 -13.20
N GLU A 11 -14.49 8.29 -13.78
CA GLU A 11 -13.39 7.34 -14.01
C GLU A 11 -12.67 6.98 -12.70
N HIS A 12 -12.80 7.79 -11.64
CA HIS A 12 -12.02 7.64 -10.40
C HIS A 12 -12.80 7.55 -9.07
N PRO A 13 -13.81 6.67 -8.93
CA PRO A 13 -14.69 6.66 -7.77
C PRO A 13 -13.99 6.33 -6.44
N SER A 14 -13.00 5.44 -6.43
CA SER A 14 -12.31 5.03 -5.20
C SER A 14 -11.48 6.16 -4.59
N ILE A 15 -10.97 7.09 -5.40
CA ILE A 15 -10.24 8.28 -4.92
C ILE A 15 -11.18 9.14 -4.06
N PHE A 16 -12.37 9.45 -4.56
CA PHE A 16 -13.33 10.28 -3.83
C PHE A 16 -13.82 9.57 -2.57
N ILE A 17 -14.15 8.28 -2.66
CA ILE A 17 -14.60 7.51 -1.49
C ILE A 17 -13.55 7.56 -0.39
N SER A 18 -12.28 7.31 -0.74
CA SER A 18 -11.19 7.29 0.23
C SER A 18 -10.92 8.67 0.84
N LEU A 19 -10.97 9.74 0.04
CA LEU A 19 -10.84 11.13 0.51
C LEU A 19 -11.91 11.50 1.55
N PHE A 20 -13.18 11.19 1.27
CA PHE A 20 -14.26 11.52 2.20
C PHE A 20 -14.22 10.66 3.47
N LEU A 21 -13.83 9.39 3.36
CA LEU A 21 -13.60 8.55 4.53
C LEU A 21 -12.46 9.09 5.41
N LEU A 22 -11.33 9.49 4.81
CA LEU A 22 -10.21 10.10 5.53
C LEU A 22 -10.62 11.42 6.22
N LEU A 23 -11.42 12.24 5.55
CA LEU A 23 -11.95 13.47 6.13
C LEU A 23 -12.84 13.17 7.35
N GLY A 24 -13.66 12.12 7.25
CA GLY A 24 -14.44 11.59 8.38
C GLY A 24 -13.60 11.14 9.56
N ILE A 25 -12.53 10.38 9.30
CA ILE A 25 -11.58 9.94 10.34
C ILE A 25 -10.89 11.15 10.99
N GLY A 26 -10.48 12.13 10.19
CA GLY A 26 -9.88 13.37 10.68
C GLY A 26 -10.82 14.15 11.64
N ILE A 27 -12.10 14.26 11.28
CA ILE A 27 -13.13 14.85 12.17
C ILE A 27 -13.30 14.01 13.43
N GLY A 28 -13.26 12.68 13.30
CA GLY A 28 -13.36 11.75 14.43
C GLY A 28 -12.27 11.89 15.48
N ASN A 29 -11.08 12.39 15.11
CA ASN A 29 -10.03 12.70 16.08
C ASN A 29 -10.28 14.00 16.85
N LEU A 30 -11.06 14.92 16.27
CA LEU A 30 -11.34 16.24 16.87
C LEU A 30 -12.55 16.21 17.79
N PHE A 31 -13.50 15.30 17.53
CA PHE A 31 -14.77 15.20 18.26
C PHE A 31 -15.10 13.75 18.58
N THR A 32 -15.54 13.50 19.82
CA THR A 32 -16.00 12.17 20.28
C THR A 32 -17.50 12.23 20.59
N ILE A 33 -18.26 11.30 20.01
CA ILE A 33 -19.71 11.15 20.19
C ILE A 33 -19.94 9.77 20.82
N PRO A 34 -20.89 9.61 21.75
CA PRO A 34 -21.24 8.31 22.32
C PRO A 34 -21.54 7.25 21.25
N LYS A 35 -21.29 5.97 21.54
CA LYS A 35 -21.40 4.89 20.55
C LYS A 35 -22.82 4.53 20.13
N GLU A 36 -23.79 4.66 21.03
CA GLU A 36 -25.19 4.32 20.74
C GLU A 36 -25.80 5.08 19.54
N PRO A 37 -25.66 6.42 19.44
CA PRO A 37 -26.14 7.16 18.27
C PRO A 37 -25.37 6.84 16.97
N LEU A 38 -24.16 6.26 17.06
CA LEU A 38 -23.35 5.96 15.86
C LEU A 38 -24.00 4.88 14.99
N TYR A 39 -24.46 3.79 15.62
CA TYR A 39 -25.12 2.68 14.93
C TYR A 39 -26.43 3.11 14.26
N ILE A 40 -27.22 3.93 14.96
CA ILE A 40 -28.46 4.50 14.43
C ILE A 40 -28.17 5.39 13.22
N GLY A 41 -27.16 6.27 13.32
CA GLY A 41 -26.75 7.10 12.20
C GLY A 41 -26.19 6.30 11.01
N LEU A 42 -25.53 5.15 11.25
CA LEU A 42 -25.08 4.26 10.17
C LEU A 42 -26.28 3.69 9.39
N ILE A 43 -27.27 3.16 10.11
CA ILE A 43 -28.50 2.63 9.51
C ILE A 43 -29.24 3.73 8.73
N LEU A 44 -29.38 4.92 9.31
CA LEU A 44 -30.00 6.07 8.64
C LEU A 44 -29.23 6.49 7.38
N SER A 45 -27.89 6.54 7.44
CA SER A 45 -27.06 6.91 6.29
C SER A 45 -27.11 5.89 5.15
N ILE A 46 -27.19 4.59 5.45
CA ILE A 46 -27.43 3.52 4.48
C ILE A 46 -28.83 3.67 3.89
N GLY A 47 -29.83 3.91 4.74
CA GLY A 47 -31.22 4.18 4.31
C GLY A 47 -31.31 5.37 3.36
N ILE A 48 -30.63 6.48 3.66
CA ILE A 48 -30.54 7.65 2.78
C ILE A 48 -29.94 7.25 1.43
N LEU A 49 -28.84 6.51 1.40
CA LEU A 49 -28.21 6.10 0.13
C LEU A 49 -29.10 5.18 -0.72
N ILE A 50 -29.84 4.26 -0.10
CA ILE A 50 -30.75 3.33 -0.78
C ILE A 50 -32.02 4.06 -1.26
N LEU A 51 -32.53 4.99 -0.46
CA LEU A 51 -33.77 5.73 -0.73
C LEU A 51 -33.57 6.95 -1.64
N ILE A 52 -32.33 7.28 -2.05
CA ILE A 52 -32.07 8.28 -3.10
C ILE A 52 -32.73 7.78 -4.40
N ASN A 53 -33.97 8.19 -4.60
CA ASN A 53 -34.72 7.90 -5.81
C ASN A 53 -34.05 8.64 -6.99
N PRO A 54 -33.61 7.93 -8.04
CA PRO A 54 -32.84 8.54 -9.13
C PRO A 54 -33.60 9.63 -9.89
N SER A 55 -34.94 9.69 -9.81
CA SER A 55 -35.76 10.63 -10.61
C SER A 55 -36.16 11.94 -9.92
N ARG A 56 -36.14 12.04 -8.58
CA ARG A 56 -36.74 13.20 -7.86
C ARG A 56 -35.77 14.25 -7.32
N LEU A 57 -34.50 13.91 -7.11
CA LEU A 57 -33.52 14.81 -6.49
C LEU A 57 -32.57 15.44 -7.53
N SER A 58 -32.19 16.70 -7.32
CA SER A 58 -31.16 17.35 -8.14
C SER A 58 -29.82 16.64 -8.00
N SER A 59 -29.02 16.61 -9.07
CA SER A 59 -27.70 15.97 -9.10
C SER A 59 -26.76 16.53 -8.02
N PHE A 60 -26.89 17.81 -7.70
CA PHE A 60 -26.16 18.48 -6.63
C PHE A 60 -26.48 17.89 -5.24
N ILE A 61 -27.77 17.76 -4.89
CA ILE A 61 -28.18 17.27 -3.57
C ILE A 61 -27.77 15.80 -3.40
N LYS A 62 -27.89 14.98 -4.44
CA LYS A 62 -27.41 13.58 -4.43
C LYS A 62 -25.91 13.52 -4.15
N SER A 63 -25.12 14.34 -4.84
CA SER A 63 -23.68 14.40 -4.63
C SER A 63 -23.29 14.95 -3.26
N LEU A 64 -24.12 15.79 -2.63
CA LEU A 64 -23.84 16.33 -1.31
C LEU A 64 -24.13 15.29 -0.22
N LEU A 65 -25.30 14.64 -0.30
CA LEU A 65 -25.71 13.56 0.62
C LEU A 65 -24.71 12.41 0.62
N SER A 66 -24.27 11.94 -0.55
CA SER A 66 -23.31 10.83 -0.60
C SER A 66 -21.96 11.17 0.04
N LYS A 67 -21.48 12.41 -0.12
CA LYS A 67 -20.26 12.88 0.55
C LYS A 67 -20.45 12.94 2.06
N PHE A 68 -21.57 13.46 2.56
CA PHE A 68 -21.88 13.49 3.99
C PHE A 68 -21.95 12.08 4.58
N CYS A 69 -22.59 11.13 3.90
CA CYS A 69 -22.62 9.73 4.33
C CYS A 69 -21.21 9.14 4.42
N LEU A 70 -20.35 9.38 3.42
CA LEU A 70 -18.97 8.88 3.42
C LEU A 70 -18.12 9.50 4.54
N VAL A 71 -18.26 10.80 4.81
CA VAL A 71 -17.60 11.46 5.94
C VAL A 71 -18.09 10.88 7.26
N TYR A 72 -19.40 10.68 7.41
CA TYR A 72 -19.96 10.06 8.60
C TYR A 72 -19.50 8.61 8.78
N TRP A 73 -19.36 7.84 7.70
CA TRP A 73 -18.81 6.48 7.76
C TRP A 73 -17.35 6.47 8.20
N GLY A 74 -16.53 7.42 7.71
CA GLY A 74 -15.16 7.60 8.18
C GLY A 74 -15.09 7.89 9.68
N TYR A 75 -15.98 8.76 10.17
CA TYR A 75 -16.12 9.06 11.60
C TYR A 75 -16.48 7.80 12.41
N CYS A 76 -17.49 7.04 11.97
CA CYS A 76 -17.89 5.78 12.62
C CYS A 76 -16.80 4.72 12.62
N LEU A 77 -16.03 4.59 11.54
CA LEU A 77 -14.93 3.62 11.43
C LEU A 77 -13.88 3.82 12.52
N LEU A 78 -13.57 5.07 12.87
CA LEU A 78 -12.64 5.38 13.95
C LEU A 78 -13.24 5.03 15.33
N GLN A 79 -14.47 5.48 15.58
CA GLN A 79 -15.08 5.41 16.91
C GLN A 79 -15.56 4.00 17.30
N LEU A 80 -15.98 3.19 16.32
CA LEU A 80 -16.50 1.84 16.57
C LEU A 80 -15.40 0.79 16.72
N LYS A 81 -14.22 1.02 16.14
CA LYS A 81 -13.12 0.05 16.10
C LYS A 81 -12.04 0.30 17.16
N ALA A 82 -12.09 1.43 17.86
CA ALA A 82 -11.13 1.80 18.90
C ALA A 82 -11.05 0.83 20.10
N ASP A 83 -12.08 0.01 20.36
CA ASP A 83 -12.18 -0.82 21.57
C ASP A 83 -12.33 -2.33 21.32
N GLN A 84 -12.09 -2.83 20.11
CA GLN A 84 -12.19 -4.26 19.81
C GLN A 84 -10.80 -4.91 19.80
N PRO A 85 -10.50 -5.87 20.69
CA PRO A 85 -9.30 -6.70 20.56
C PRO A 85 -9.32 -7.46 19.23
N ASN A 86 -8.24 -7.38 18.47
CA ASN A 86 -8.11 -8.02 17.16
C ASN A 86 -7.80 -9.52 17.29
N TYR A 87 -8.75 -10.30 17.83
CA TYR A 87 -8.62 -11.75 18.01
C TYR A 87 -8.17 -12.51 16.75
N PHE A 88 -8.53 -12.01 15.57
CA PHE A 88 -8.10 -12.59 14.30
C PHE A 88 -6.58 -12.45 14.07
N ILE A 89 -5.99 -11.31 14.42
CA ILE A 89 -4.56 -11.07 14.26
C ILE A 89 -3.80 -11.99 15.21
N ASP A 90 -4.22 -12.06 16.47
CA ASP A 90 -3.60 -12.93 17.48
C ASP A 90 -3.69 -14.41 17.07
N LEU A 91 -4.84 -14.84 16.54
CA LEU A 91 -5.02 -16.20 16.03
C LEU A 91 -4.06 -16.50 14.88
N VAL A 92 -3.98 -15.61 13.88
CA VAL A 92 -3.10 -15.79 12.73
C VAL A 92 -1.63 -15.81 13.16
N GLU A 93 -1.25 -14.93 14.10
CA GLU A 93 0.11 -14.88 14.61
C GLU A 93 0.51 -16.20 15.29
N ASN A 94 -0.38 -16.80 16.10
CA ASN A 94 -0.13 -18.09 16.73
C ASN A 94 0.15 -19.23 15.73
N TYR A 95 -0.47 -19.22 14.54
CA TYR A 95 -0.20 -20.22 13.50
C TYR A 95 1.04 -19.91 12.66
N ILE A 96 1.38 -18.63 12.48
CA ILE A 96 2.49 -18.19 11.63
C ILE A 96 3.83 -18.26 12.36
N GLN A 97 3.86 -17.97 13.66
CA GLN A 97 5.11 -17.94 14.45
C GLN A 97 5.89 -19.28 14.42
N PRO A 98 5.26 -20.46 14.55
CA PRO A 98 5.98 -21.74 14.43
C PRO A 98 6.62 -21.93 13.04
N ILE A 99 5.93 -21.54 11.97
CA ILE A 99 6.44 -21.63 10.60
C ILE A 99 7.63 -20.69 10.43
N ARG A 100 7.55 -19.47 10.96
CA ARG A 100 8.65 -18.51 10.97
C ARG A 100 9.88 -19.07 11.68
N ASN A 101 9.69 -19.63 12.88
CA ASN A 101 10.79 -20.22 13.65
C ASN A 101 11.48 -21.35 12.87
N GLN A 102 10.72 -22.22 12.18
CA GLN A 102 11.31 -23.24 11.32
C GLN A 102 12.11 -22.67 10.14
N ILE A 103 11.68 -21.54 9.58
CA ILE A 103 12.43 -20.86 8.51
C ILE A 103 13.71 -20.25 9.08
N ILE A 104 13.64 -19.60 10.24
CA ILE A 104 14.79 -19.04 10.95
C ILE A 104 15.81 -20.13 11.25
N ASP A 105 15.37 -21.27 11.79
CA ASP A 105 16.23 -22.41 12.11
C ASP A 105 16.95 -22.93 10.86
N LYS A 106 16.26 -23.02 9.73
CA LYS A 106 16.88 -23.39 8.45
C LYS A 106 17.91 -22.36 8.01
N ILE A 107 17.60 -21.06 8.09
CA ILE A 107 18.54 -20.00 7.74
C ILE A 107 19.80 -20.08 8.64
N ASN A 108 19.62 -20.33 9.94
CA ASN A 108 20.70 -20.53 10.91
C ASN A 108 21.61 -21.70 10.57
N VAL A 109 21.05 -22.79 10.04
CA VAL A 109 21.83 -23.95 9.61
C VAL A 109 22.59 -23.69 8.30
N PHE A 110 21.95 -23.05 7.31
CA PHE A 110 22.54 -22.87 5.98
C PHE A 110 23.46 -21.64 5.87
N ILE A 111 23.29 -20.63 6.72
CA ILE A 111 24.08 -19.40 6.76
C ILE A 111 24.71 -19.29 8.16
N PRO A 112 25.90 -19.86 8.39
CA PRO A 112 26.53 -19.90 9.71
C PRO A 112 27.19 -18.57 10.11
N ASN A 113 27.53 -17.71 9.16
CA ASN A 113 28.08 -16.39 9.47
C ASN A 113 26.97 -15.48 10.04
N PHE A 114 27.21 -14.94 11.23
CA PHE A 114 26.21 -14.17 11.99
C PHE A 114 25.70 -12.93 11.25
N GLU A 115 26.59 -12.11 10.68
CA GLU A 115 26.19 -10.89 9.96
C GLU A 115 25.38 -11.21 8.69
N HIS A 116 25.86 -12.15 7.87
CA HIS A 116 25.14 -12.58 6.67
C HIS A 116 23.80 -13.22 7.00
N ASN A 117 23.74 -13.98 8.10
CA ASN A 117 22.54 -14.63 8.57
C ASN A 117 21.47 -13.60 8.94
N GLN A 118 21.81 -12.60 9.77
CA GLN A 118 20.89 -11.53 10.15
C GLN A 118 20.37 -10.77 8.93
N PHE A 119 21.27 -10.46 7.99
CA PHE A 119 20.90 -9.79 6.76
C PHE A 119 19.92 -10.64 5.92
N ALA A 120 20.17 -11.94 5.82
CA ALA A 120 19.27 -12.88 5.14
C ALA A 120 17.91 -12.98 5.85
N GLN A 121 17.88 -13.07 7.17
CA GLN A 121 16.62 -13.09 7.93
C GLN A 121 15.83 -11.79 7.73
N ALA A 122 16.50 -10.63 7.72
CA ALA A 122 15.87 -9.34 7.46
C ALA A 122 15.24 -9.26 6.05
N LEU A 123 15.96 -9.73 5.03
CA LEU A 123 15.50 -9.72 3.64
C LEU A 123 14.43 -10.76 3.31
N LEU A 124 14.50 -11.95 3.92
CA LEU A 124 13.62 -13.07 3.56
C LEU A 124 12.32 -13.09 4.35
N ILE A 125 12.39 -12.81 5.66
CA ILE A 125 11.25 -12.92 6.59
C ILE A 125 11.02 -11.66 7.44
N GLY A 126 11.81 -10.61 7.25
CA GLY A 126 11.56 -9.30 7.85
C GLY A 126 12.03 -9.21 9.30
N GLU A 127 12.85 -10.16 9.73
CA GLU A 127 13.39 -10.24 11.08
C GLU A 127 14.59 -9.30 11.21
N LYS A 128 14.43 -8.22 11.98
CA LYS A 128 15.43 -7.15 12.12
C LYS A 128 16.02 -7.07 13.52
N THR A 129 15.52 -7.87 14.45
CA THR A 129 15.87 -7.82 15.89
C THR A 129 17.36 -7.93 16.14
N HIS A 130 18.10 -8.61 15.26
CA HIS A 130 19.51 -8.88 15.43
C HIS A 130 20.43 -7.99 14.58
N LEU A 131 19.91 -7.20 13.64
CA LEU A 131 20.74 -6.37 12.77
C LEU A 131 21.59 -5.38 13.58
N ASP A 132 22.88 -5.28 13.25
CA ASP A 132 23.77 -4.35 13.91
C ASP A 132 23.31 -2.89 13.72
N SER A 133 23.34 -2.14 14.82
CA SER A 133 22.98 -0.73 14.90
C SER A 133 23.76 0.12 13.89
N THR A 134 25.05 -0.16 13.67
CA THR A 134 25.87 0.59 12.71
C THR A 134 25.39 0.40 11.27
N THR A 135 24.90 -0.80 10.94
CA THR A 135 24.31 -1.11 9.63
C THR A 135 22.99 -0.36 9.45
N ILE A 136 22.13 -0.36 10.47
CA ILE A 136 20.86 0.38 10.45
C ILE A 136 21.11 1.89 10.27
N GLU A 137 22.08 2.45 11.00
CA GLU A 137 22.45 3.86 10.91
C GLU A 137 23.00 4.21 9.53
N ALA A 138 23.89 3.39 8.97
CA ALA A 138 24.44 3.59 7.63
C ALA A 138 23.32 3.60 6.57
N TYR A 139 22.42 2.62 6.59
CA TYR A 139 21.32 2.55 5.63
C TYR A 139 20.30 3.69 5.83
N THR A 140 20.13 4.17 7.06
CA THR A 140 19.29 5.34 7.36
C THR A 140 19.92 6.63 6.83
N ALA A 141 21.23 6.83 7.05
CA ALA A 141 21.97 7.98 6.54
C ALA A 141 21.97 8.04 5.01
N LEU A 142 22.07 6.88 4.36
CA LEU A 142 21.98 6.72 2.91
C LEU A 142 20.53 6.74 2.38
N GLY A 143 19.52 6.73 3.25
CA GLY A 143 18.11 6.79 2.84
C GLY A 143 17.57 5.51 2.17
N ILE A 144 18.30 4.41 2.29
CA ILE A 144 18.03 3.12 1.63
C ILE A 144 17.53 2.04 2.60
N MET A 145 17.03 2.42 3.78
CA MET A 145 16.42 1.48 4.74
C MET A 145 15.30 0.63 4.13
N HIS A 146 14.64 1.14 3.10
CA HIS A 146 13.59 0.44 2.36
C HIS A 146 14.12 -0.74 1.52
N ILE A 147 15.44 -0.89 1.36
CA ILE A 147 16.08 -1.99 0.64
C ILE A 147 16.30 -3.20 1.56
N ILE A 148 16.78 -2.98 2.80
CA ILE A 148 16.91 -4.06 3.79
C ILE A 148 15.56 -4.46 4.38
N ALA A 149 14.65 -3.48 4.55
CA ALA A 149 13.29 -3.81 4.95
C ALA A 149 12.58 -4.52 3.79
N ILE A 150 11.94 -5.65 4.06
CA ILE A 150 11.08 -6.31 3.05
C ILE A 150 10.11 -5.28 2.49
N SER A 151 10.23 -5.10 1.18
CA SER A 151 9.57 -4.03 0.44
C SER A 151 8.57 -4.60 -0.55
N GLY A 152 7.79 -3.71 -1.18
CA GLY A 152 6.88 -4.12 -2.25
C GLY A 152 7.58 -4.74 -3.46
N MET A 153 8.87 -4.45 -3.67
CA MET A 153 9.67 -5.03 -4.75
C MET A 153 9.91 -6.52 -4.54
N HIS A 154 10.18 -6.95 -3.30
CA HIS A 154 10.32 -8.37 -2.96
C HIS A 154 9.03 -9.14 -3.25
N LEU A 155 7.90 -8.55 -2.89
CA LEU A 155 6.60 -9.14 -3.17
C LEU A 155 6.26 -9.15 -4.66
N ASP A 156 6.59 -8.08 -5.40
CA ASP A 156 6.42 -8.03 -6.84
C ASP A 156 7.25 -9.12 -7.54
N MET A 157 8.50 -9.31 -7.10
CA MET A 157 9.36 -10.39 -7.57
C MET A 157 8.70 -11.76 -7.34
N ILE A 158 8.24 -12.04 -6.12
CA ILE A 158 7.52 -13.28 -5.80
C ILE A 158 6.28 -13.45 -6.68
N GLY A 159 5.48 -12.40 -6.82
CA GLY A 159 4.29 -12.39 -7.67
C GLY A 159 4.59 -12.73 -9.14
N ARG A 160 5.65 -12.14 -9.72
CA ARG A 160 6.10 -12.44 -11.08
C ARG A 160 6.57 -13.88 -11.24
N TYR A 161 7.30 -14.42 -10.27
CA TYR A 161 7.70 -15.83 -10.27
C TYR A 161 6.50 -16.77 -10.19
N LEU A 162 5.52 -16.47 -9.32
CA LEU A 162 4.29 -17.25 -9.20
C LEU A 162 3.49 -17.24 -10.50
N LEU A 163 3.33 -16.07 -11.14
CA LEU A 163 2.66 -15.95 -12.45
C LEU A 163 3.38 -16.75 -13.54
N LYS A 164 4.72 -16.79 -13.51
CA LYS A 164 5.50 -17.61 -14.44
C LYS A 164 5.30 -19.10 -14.19
N LEU A 165 5.14 -19.51 -12.94
CA LEU A 165 4.86 -20.91 -12.56
C LEU A 165 3.45 -21.34 -12.99
N THR A 166 2.47 -20.43 -12.95
CA THR A 166 1.09 -20.71 -13.36
C THR A 166 0.82 -20.43 -14.84
N GLN A 167 1.81 -19.99 -15.61
CA GLN A 167 1.63 -19.57 -17.01
C GLN A 167 1.00 -20.63 -17.93
N TRP A 168 1.15 -21.91 -17.59
CA TRP A 168 0.62 -23.04 -18.35
C TRP A 168 -0.85 -23.36 -18.03
N TRP A 169 -1.45 -22.69 -17.05
CA TRP A 169 -2.83 -22.92 -16.67
C TRP A 169 -3.80 -22.32 -17.71
N PRO A 170 -4.90 -23.02 -18.07
CA PRO A 170 -5.84 -22.52 -19.07
C PRO A 170 -6.58 -21.25 -18.60
N LYS A 171 -6.46 -20.16 -19.35
CA LYS A 171 -7.01 -18.84 -18.98
C LYS A 171 -8.52 -18.67 -19.19
N HIS A 172 -9.18 -19.61 -19.87
CA HIS A 172 -10.61 -19.53 -20.24
C HIS A 172 -11.49 -20.61 -19.59
N SER A 173 -11.03 -21.21 -18.48
CA SER A 173 -11.80 -22.24 -17.76
C SER A 173 -11.86 -21.93 -16.27
N TRP A 174 -12.60 -22.74 -15.51
CA TRP A 174 -12.64 -22.73 -14.04
C TRP A 174 -11.24 -22.78 -13.40
N LEU A 175 -10.23 -23.27 -14.12
CA LEU A 175 -8.83 -23.30 -13.68
C LEU A 175 -8.26 -21.88 -13.48
N SER A 176 -8.75 -20.87 -14.21
CA SER A 176 -8.34 -19.47 -14.00
C SER A 176 -8.75 -18.93 -12.63
N ALA A 177 -9.90 -19.37 -12.10
CA ALA A 177 -10.32 -19.01 -10.74
C ALA A 177 -9.45 -19.69 -9.68
N ILE A 178 -9.01 -20.93 -9.94
CA ILE A 178 -8.09 -21.63 -9.04
C ILE A 178 -6.72 -20.98 -9.06
N GLU A 179 -6.25 -20.53 -10.23
CA GLU A 179 -4.99 -19.80 -10.35
C GLU A 179 -5.04 -18.56 -9.45
N LEU A 180 -6.14 -17.81 -9.53
CA LEU A 180 -6.37 -16.61 -8.73
C LEU A 180 -6.33 -16.91 -7.23
N ILE A 181 -7.03 -17.96 -6.78
CA ILE A 181 -7.05 -18.38 -5.38
C ILE A 181 -5.65 -18.80 -4.92
N PHE A 182 -4.92 -19.55 -5.75
CA PHE A 182 -3.54 -19.97 -5.46
C PHE A 182 -2.61 -18.76 -5.31
N LEU A 183 -2.64 -17.83 -6.26
CA LEU A 183 -1.84 -16.61 -6.23
C LEU A 183 -2.14 -15.78 -4.98
N PHE A 184 -3.42 -15.61 -4.62
CA PHE A 184 -3.80 -14.83 -3.44
C PHE A 184 -3.36 -15.52 -2.16
N SER A 185 -3.58 -16.83 -2.06
CA SER A 185 -3.13 -17.62 -0.91
C SER A 185 -1.62 -17.50 -0.72
N ALA A 186 -0.84 -17.66 -1.79
CA ALA A 186 0.63 -17.60 -1.73
C ALA A 186 1.15 -16.22 -1.30
N VAL A 187 0.63 -15.14 -1.90
CA VAL A 187 1.07 -13.76 -1.60
C VAL A 187 0.61 -13.32 -0.21
N CYS A 188 -0.61 -13.68 0.21
CA CYS A 188 -1.08 -13.44 1.57
C CYS A 188 -0.26 -14.21 2.60
N MET A 189 0.05 -15.49 2.35
CA MET A 189 0.86 -16.31 3.24
C MET A 189 2.27 -15.72 3.40
N TYR A 190 2.92 -15.32 2.31
CA TYR A 190 4.22 -14.64 2.39
C TYR A 190 4.14 -13.32 3.16
N THR A 191 3.08 -12.53 2.95
CA THR A 191 2.87 -11.26 3.67
C THR A 191 2.78 -11.48 5.18
N LEU A 192 2.08 -12.52 5.61
CA LEU A 192 1.99 -12.90 7.02
C LEU A 192 3.32 -13.41 7.56
N ILE A 193 4.00 -14.27 6.81
CA ILE A 193 5.35 -14.74 7.14
C ILE A 193 6.32 -13.58 7.26
N ALA A 194 6.14 -12.49 6.52
CA ALA A 194 7.00 -11.30 6.56
C ALA A 194 6.55 -10.22 7.57
N HIS A 195 5.88 -10.61 8.65
CA HIS A 195 5.35 -9.73 9.71
C HIS A 195 4.31 -8.70 9.28
N ALA A 196 3.69 -8.87 8.11
CA ALA A 196 2.66 -7.98 7.61
C ALA A 196 3.02 -6.49 7.74
N SER A 197 4.29 -6.14 7.50
CA SER A 197 4.71 -4.74 7.61
C SER A 197 3.90 -3.86 6.63
N PRO A 198 3.63 -2.58 6.96
CA PRO A 198 2.70 -1.76 6.17
C PRO A 198 3.03 -1.66 4.67
N SER A 199 4.31 -1.73 4.31
CA SER A 199 4.77 -1.72 2.91
C SER A 199 4.38 -3.01 2.17
N ILE A 200 4.55 -4.17 2.81
CA ILE A 200 4.25 -5.49 2.22
C ILE A 200 2.74 -5.69 2.11
N VAL A 201 1.98 -5.30 3.13
CA VAL A 201 0.51 -5.36 3.09
C VAL A 201 -0.03 -4.54 1.93
N ARG A 202 0.48 -3.31 1.72
CA ARG A 202 0.09 -2.51 0.54
C ARG A 202 0.44 -3.24 -0.75
N ALA A 203 1.66 -3.75 -0.88
CA ALA A 203 2.07 -4.46 -2.08
C ALA A 203 1.20 -5.69 -2.35
N CYS A 204 0.80 -6.43 -1.31
CA CYS A 204 -0.10 -7.58 -1.40
C CYS A 204 -1.47 -7.15 -1.92
N ILE A 205 -2.02 -6.08 -1.37
CA ILE A 205 -3.29 -5.53 -1.83
C ILE A 205 -3.21 -5.10 -3.29
N PHE A 206 -2.14 -4.40 -3.69
CA PHE A 206 -1.96 -3.95 -5.07
C PHE A 206 -1.82 -5.13 -6.03
N PHE A 207 -1.07 -6.16 -5.65
CA PHE A 207 -0.94 -7.40 -6.43
C PHE A 207 -2.30 -8.08 -6.61
N CYS A 208 -3.04 -8.31 -5.52
CA CYS A 208 -4.36 -8.94 -5.57
C CYS A 208 -5.34 -8.12 -6.41
N MET A 209 -5.35 -6.81 -6.25
CA MET A 209 -6.18 -5.89 -7.03
C MET A 209 -5.84 -5.92 -8.52
N PHE A 210 -4.56 -5.91 -8.87
CA PHE A 210 -4.12 -5.96 -10.27
C PHE A 210 -4.53 -7.28 -10.94
N GLN A 211 -4.39 -8.39 -10.22
CA GLN A 211 -4.76 -9.70 -10.72
C GLN A 211 -6.30 -9.87 -10.80
N LEU A 212 -7.06 -9.38 -9.82
CA LEU A 212 -8.53 -9.29 -9.90
C LEU A 212 -8.98 -8.49 -11.13
N GLY A 213 -8.40 -7.30 -11.31
CA GLY A 213 -8.72 -6.44 -12.45
C GLY A 213 -8.40 -7.11 -13.78
N SER A 214 -7.29 -7.84 -13.86
CA SER A 214 -6.90 -8.59 -15.04
C SER A 214 -7.84 -9.78 -15.30
N TYR A 215 -8.27 -10.48 -14.25
CA TYR A 215 -9.22 -11.60 -14.32
C TYR A 215 -10.60 -11.15 -14.84
N PHE A 216 -11.10 -10.00 -14.38
CA PHE A 216 -12.38 -9.44 -14.82
C PHE A 216 -12.29 -8.56 -16.08
N HIS A 217 -11.12 -8.50 -16.73
CA HIS A 217 -10.86 -7.63 -17.89
C HIS A 217 -11.23 -6.15 -17.67
N LEU A 218 -11.04 -5.67 -16.44
CA LEU A 218 -11.34 -4.28 -16.07
C LEU A 218 -10.26 -3.34 -16.61
N HIS A 219 -10.67 -2.11 -16.95
CA HIS A 219 -9.73 -1.05 -17.29
C HIS A 219 -8.83 -0.72 -16.11
N LYS A 220 -7.51 -0.70 -16.37
CA LYS A 220 -6.47 -0.46 -15.38
C LYS A 220 -6.33 1.03 -15.11
N TYR A 221 -7.14 1.55 -14.19
CA TYR A 221 -6.98 2.92 -13.67
C TYR A 221 -6.07 2.89 -12.44
N LEU A 222 -4.82 3.25 -12.63
CA LEU A 222 -3.79 3.09 -11.60
C LEU A 222 -4.08 3.91 -10.32
N MET A 223 -4.61 5.13 -10.47
CA MET A 223 -5.07 5.93 -9.32
C MET A 223 -6.20 5.26 -8.54
N ASN A 224 -7.06 4.49 -9.22
CA ASN A 224 -8.13 3.75 -8.53
C ASN A 224 -7.57 2.58 -7.76
N SER A 225 -6.54 1.91 -8.29
CA SER A 225 -5.85 0.85 -7.56
C SER A 225 -5.21 1.39 -6.28
N ILE A 226 -4.56 2.55 -6.34
CA ILE A 226 -3.98 3.21 -5.16
C ILE A 226 -5.07 3.54 -4.14
N ALA A 227 -6.14 4.20 -4.58
CA ALA A 227 -7.21 4.62 -3.67
C ALA A 227 -8.01 3.44 -3.11
N SER A 228 -8.27 2.40 -3.90
CA SER A 228 -8.92 1.19 -3.39
C SER A 228 -8.04 0.45 -2.40
N GLY A 229 -6.71 0.43 -2.58
CA GLY A 229 -5.79 -0.12 -1.59
C GLY A 229 -5.83 0.67 -0.27
N LEU A 230 -5.93 1.99 -0.35
CA LEU A 230 -6.16 2.85 0.82
C LEU A 230 -7.49 2.47 1.49
N LEU A 231 -8.57 2.38 0.73
CA LEU A 231 -9.90 2.01 1.24
C LEU A 231 -9.90 0.66 1.97
N ILE A 232 -9.29 -0.38 1.38
CA ILE A 232 -9.20 -1.71 2.01
C ILE A 232 -8.46 -1.61 3.35
N ILE A 233 -7.33 -0.89 3.38
CA ILE A 233 -6.57 -0.71 4.63
C ILE A 233 -7.38 0.06 5.67
N LEU A 234 -8.10 1.12 5.27
CA LEU A 234 -8.97 1.89 6.17
C LEU A 234 -10.06 1.02 6.82
N LEU A 235 -10.64 0.09 6.04
CA LEU A 235 -11.63 -0.86 6.56
C LEU A 235 -10.98 -1.89 7.50
N CYS A 236 -9.77 -2.37 7.19
CA CYS A 236 -9.06 -3.37 7.98
C CYS A 236 -8.47 -2.83 9.28
N SER A 237 -7.92 -1.62 9.32
CA SER A 237 -7.44 -0.96 10.53
C SER A 237 -7.23 0.54 10.29
N HIS A 238 -7.96 1.38 11.03
CA HIS A 238 -7.79 2.83 10.98
C HIS A 238 -6.44 3.27 11.57
N GLN A 239 -5.88 2.50 12.51
CA GLN A 239 -4.60 2.86 13.15
C GLN A 239 -3.44 2.86 12.14
N THR A 240 -3.56 2.06 11.07
CA THR A 240 -2.54 1.94 10.02
C THR A 240 -2.21 3.26 9.32
N ILE A 241 -3.17 4.19 9.26
CA ILE A 241 -2.96 5.52 8.65
C ILE A 241 -1.91 6.33 9.43
N TYR A 242 -1.82 6.12 10.74
CA TYR A 242 -0.87 6.83 11.61
C TYR A 242 0.52 6.20 11.59
N HIS A 243 0.67 4.99 11.04
CA HIS A 243 1.99 4.39 10.88
C HIS A 243 2.80 5.13 9.81
N ILE A 244 3.95 5.65 10.22
CA ILE A 244 4.85 6.43 9.36
C ILE A 244 5.28 5.64 8.11
N GLY A 245 5.56 4.34 8.24
CA GLY A 245 5.94 3.49 7.11
C GLY A 245 4.84 3.36 6.05
N TRP A 246 3.57 3.45 6.46
CA TRP A 246 2.45 3.49 5.53
C TRP A 246 2.39 4.83 4.79
N GLN A 247 2.48 5.95 5.53
CA GLN A 247 2.40 7.31 4.99
C GLN A 247 3.51 7.59 3.98
N LEU A 248 4.76 7.30 4.34
CA LEU A 248 5.92 7.47 3.46
C LEU A 248 5.76 6.69 2.17
N SER A 249 5.19 5.50 2.27
CA SER A 249 5.18 4.59 1.14
C SER A 249 4.00 4.85 0.20
N TYR A 250 2.86 5.34 0.70
CA TYR A 250 1.82 5.94 -0.15
C TYR A 250 2.25 7.26 -0.78
N ALA A 251 2.95 8.12 -0.03
CA ALA A 251 3.51 9.37 -0.57
C ALA A 251 4.49 9.11 -1.72
N ALA A 252 5.38 8.12 -1.58
CA ALA A 252 6.29 7.70 -2.66
C ALA A 252 5.52 7.25 -3.91
N VAL A 253 4.52 6.38 -3.75
CA VAL A 253 3.68 5.91 -4.87
C VAL A 253 2.96 7.08 -5.56
N ILE A 254 2.41 8.03 -4.80
CA ILE A 254 1.79 9.24 -5.34
C ILE A 254 2.82 10.06 -6.15
N GLY A 255 4.03 10.24 -5.62
CA GLY A 255 5.12 10.93 -6.31
C GLY A 255 5.49 10.28 -7.65
N ILE A 256 5.66 8.95 -7.66
CA ILE A 256 5.97 8.17 -8.88
C ILE A 256 4.90 8.31 -9.96
N HIS A 257 3.65 8.56 -9.60
CA HIS A 257 2.58 8.62 -10.59
C HIS A 257 2.18 10.05 -10.99
N LEU A 258 2.31 11.01 -10.08
CA LEU A 258 1.91 12.40 -10.35
C LEU A 258 3.09 13.30 -10.73
N VAL A 259 4.25 13.10 -10.11
CA VAL A 259 5.41 14.00 -10.25
C VAL A 259 6.43 13.48 -11.25
N TYR A 260 6.72 12.17 -11.20
CA TYR A 260 7.71 11.54 -12.08
C TYR A 260 7.46 11.78 -13.58
N PRO A 261 6.24 11.65 -14.14
CA PRO A 261 6.04 11.87 -15.57
C PRO A 261 6.45 13.28 -16.03
N SER A 262 6.18 14.29 -15.20
CA SER A 262 6.58 15.68 -15.47
C SER A 262 8.10 15.86 -15.46
N ILE A 263 8.79 15.27 -14.49
CA ILE A 263 10.27 15.33 -14.42
C ILE A 263 10.89 14.56 -15.58
N GLN A 264 10.42 13.33 -15.81
CA GLN A 264 10.94 12.45 -16.86
C GLN A 264 10.91 13.13 -18.24
N THR A 265 9.79 13.77 -18.57
CA THR A 265 9.56 14.43 -19.86
C THR A 265 10.21 15.81 -19.99
N SER A 266 10.74 16.36 -18.90
CA SER A 266 11.41 17.67 -18.92
C SER A 266 12.69 17.67 -19.76
N ILE A 267 13.33 16.51 -19.94
CA ILE A 267 14.54 16.37 -20.75
C ILE A 267 14.34 15.22 -21.74
N ALA A 268 14.38 15.53 -23.04
CA ALA A 268 14.36 14.54 -24.09
C ALA A 268 15.75 13.93 -24.26
N ILE A 269 15.92 12.65 -23.88
CA ILE A 269 17.19 11.93 -23.95
C ILE A 269 17.07 10.82 -24.99
N GLN A 270 17.94 10.86 -25.99
CA GLN A 270 17.95 9.88 -27.09
C GLN A 270 18.77 8.63 -26.77
N ASN A 271 19.81 8.75 -25.93
CA ASN A 271 20.67 7.63 -25.58
C ASN A 271 19.97 6.76 -24.50
N PRO A 272 19.78 5.44 -24.74
CA PRO A 272 19.02 4.57 -23.83
C PRO A 272 19.68 4.41 -22.46
N PHE A 273 21.03 4.44 -22.39
CA PHE A 273 21.76 4.36 -21.12
C PHE A 273 21.56 5.63 -20.28
N ILE A 274 21.70 6.80 -20.90
CA ILE A 274 21.48 8.09 -20.23
C ILE A 274 20.00 8.22 -19.83
N GLN A 275 19.08 7.71 -20.65
CA GLN A 275 17.65 7.68 -20.34
C GLN A 275 17.35 6.81 -19.12
N ALA A 276 18.00 5.65 -18.97
CA ALA A 276 17.85 4.81 -17.78
C ALA A 276 18.32 5.52 -16.50
N ILE A 277 19.47 6.19 -16.57
CA ILE A 277 20.00 7.00 -15.46
C ILE A 277 19.03 8.13 -15.11
N TRP A 278 18.55 8.85 -16.13
CA TRP A 278 17.59 9.94 -15.95
C TRP A 278 16.25 9.47 -15.38
N ASN A 279 15.75 8.32 -15.82
CA ASN A 279 14.54 7.73 -15.27
C ASN A 279 14.71 7.41 -13.78
N ASN A 280 15.82 6.79 -13.39
CA ASN A 280 16.09 6.47 -11.99
C ASN A 280 16.21 7.74 -11.12
N PHE A 281 16.93 8.75 -11.63
CA PHE A 281 17.03 10.06 -10.99
C PHE A 281 15.65 10.73 -10.85
N SER A 282 14.83 10.69 -11.91
CA SER A 282 13.49 11.27 -11.93
C SER A 282 12.55 10.59 -10.93
N ILE A 283 12.60 9.26 -10.81
CA ILE A 283 11.84 8.49 -9.80
C ILE A 283 12.28 8.88 -8.40
N THR A 284 13.60 8.96 -8.17
CA THR A 284 14.16 9.36 -6.88
C THR A 284 13.72 10.77 -6.50
N LEU A 285 13.81 11.74 -7.41
CA LEU A 285 13.32 13.10 -7.15
C LEU A 285 11.82 13.13 -6.87
N ALA A 286 11.02 12.45 -7.68
CA ALA A 286 9.56 12.43 -7.53
C ALA A 286 9.13 11.88 -6.17
N THR A 287 9.76 10.79 -5.71
CA THR A 287 9.51 10.21 -4.39
C THR A 287 10.02 11.10 -3.26
N GLN A 288 11.18 11.75 -3.42
CA GLN A 288 11.67 12.70 -2.41
C GLN A 288 10.72 13.88 -2.24
N ILE A 289 10.28 14.51 -3.33
CA ILE A 289 9.38 15.67 -3.25
C ILE A 289 8.13 15.37 -2.41
N THR A 290 7.57 14.15 -2.53
CA THR A 290 6.37 13.77 -1.79
C THR A 290 6.62 13.21 -0.40
N THR A 291 7.78 12.57 -0.15
CA THR A 291 8.10 11.95 1.16
C THR A 291 8.87 12.87 2.11
N LEU A 292 9.61 13.84 1.57
CA LEU A 292 10.45 14.77 2.33
C LEU A 292 9.69 15.54 3.42
N PRO A 293 8.47 16.07 3.19
CA PRO A 293 7.73 16.77 4.23
C PRO A 293 7.42 15.88 5.43
N LEU A 294 7.11 14.61 5.18
CA LEU A 294 6.85 13.62 6.24
C LEU A 294 8.13 13.25 6.98
N LEU A 295 9.23 13.03 6.24
CA LEU A 295 10.53 12.73 6.85
C LEU A 295 11.01 13.86 7.76
N LEU A 296 10.89 15.11 7.31
CA LEU A 296 11.21 16.28 8.11
C LEU A 296 10.31 16.41 9.33
N PHE A 297 9.00 16.21 9.17
CA PHE A 297 8.04 16.31 10.28
C PHE A 297 8.26 15.26 11.38
N TYR A 298 8.53 14.01 11.01
CA TYR A 298 8.63 12.90 11.97
C TYR A 298 10.05 12.68 12.51
N PHE A 299 11.08 12.81 11.66
CA PHE A 299 12.45 12.44 12.02
C PHE A 299 13.38 13.64 12.17
N ASN A 300 12.99 14.84 11.70
CA ASN A 300 13.83 16.04 11.69
C ASN A 300 15.22 15.82 11.05
N THR A 301 15.33 14.83 10.16
CA THR A 301 16.59 14.41 9.56
C THR A 301 16.48 14.42 8.04
N LEU A 302 17.57 14.80 7.38
CA LEU A 302 17.73 14.69 5.93
C LEU A 302 18.79 13.64 5.63
N SER A 303 18.42 12.58 4.91
CA SER A 303 19.37 11.62 4.38
C SER A 303 20.19 12.27 3.27
N THR A 304 21.41 12.69 3.58
CA THR A 304 22.29 13.43 2.67
C THR A 304 22.75 12.59 1.47
N GLY A 305 22.82 11.26 1.62
CA GLY A 305 23.24 10.33 0.56
C GLY A 305 22.13 9.85 -0.38
N ILE A 306 20.87 10.22 -0.13
CA ILE A 306 19.70 9.50 -0.68
C ILE A 306 19.65 9.45 -2.22
N ILE A 307 20.04 10.54 -2.88
CA ILE A 307 20.03 10.62 -4.34
C ILE A 307 21.09 9.68 -4.93
N LEU A 308 22.34 9.83 -4.47
CA LEU A 308 23.46 9.02 -4.98
C LEU A 308 23.28 7.54 -4.65
N SER A 309 22.85 7.23 -3.43
CA SER A 309 22.62 5.85 -2.98
C SER A 309 21.50 5.17 -3.76
N ASN A 310 20.36 5.85 -3.99
CA ASN A 310 19.27 5.29 -4.79
C ASN A 310 19.66 5.10 -6.25
N MET A 311 20.48 6.00 -6.82
CA MET A 311 20.96 5.86 -8.19
C MET A 311 21.79 4.59 -8.41
N ILE A 312 22.54 4.16 -7.40
CA ILE A 312 23.37 2.95 -7.45
C ILE A 312 22.59 1.71 -7.02
N MET A 313 21.85 1.79 -5.92
CA MET A 313 21.25 0.61 -5.30
C MET A 313 19.97 0.15 -5.99
N ILE A 314 19.12 1.05 -6.50
CA ILE A 314 17.87 0.65 -7.16
C ILE A 314 18.12 -0.21 -8.42
N PRO A 315 19.08 0.12 -9.31
CA PRO A 315 19.40 -0.73 -10.45
C PRO A 315 20.01 -2.07 -10.06
N LEU A 316 20.78 -2.11 -8.97
CA LEU A 316 21.37 -3.35 -8.46
C LEU A 316 20.33 -4.27 -7.80
N SER A 317 19.24 -3.70 -7.30
CA SER A 317 18.20 -4.44 -6.60
C SER A 317 17.09 -4.98 -7.51
N ASN A 318 16.98 -4.50 -8.75
CA ASN A 318 15.96 -4.91 -9.73
C ASN A 318 16.44 -6.04 -10.65
#